data_AF-A8QMV0-F1
#
_entry.id   AF-A8QMV0-F1
#
_cell.length_a   1.000
_cell.length_b   1.000
_cell.length_c   1.000
_cell.angle_alpha   90.00
_cell.angle_beta   90.00
_cell.angle_gamma   90.00
#
_symmetry.space_group_name_H-M   'P 1'
#
loop_
_entity.id
_entity.type
_entity.pdbx_description
1 polymer ?
#
loop_
_entity_poly.entity_id
_entity_poly.type
_entity_poly.pdbx_seq_one_letter_code
_entity_poly.pdbx_strand_id
1 'polypeptide(L)' 'KALRLPLQDVYKIGGIGTVPVGRVETGILKPNMVVTFAPANVTTE' A
#
# COMPACT_ATOMS: atom_id res chain seq x y z
N LYS A 1 -2.14 17.00 -1.02
CA LYS A 1 -2.93 16.30 0.01
C LYS A 1 -2.28 14.94 0.25
N ALA A 2 -2.13 14.50 1.50
CA ALA A 2 -1.48 13.22 1.81
C ALA A 2 -2.22 12.05 1.13
N LEU A 3 -1.46 11.03 0.71
CA LEU A 3 -2.04 9.80 0.17
C LEU A 3 -2.81 9.08 1.28
N ARG A 4 -4.08 8.76 1.04
CA ARG A 4 -4.91 7.93 1.91
C ARG A 4 -5.43 6.76 1.10
N LEU A 5 -5.04 5.57 1.52
CA LEU A 5 -5.39 4.30 0.91
C LEU A 5 -5.85 3.36 2.03
N PRO A 6 -7.16 3.34 2.37
CA PRO A 6 -7.70 2.31 3.25
C PRO A 6 -7.44 0.92 2.67
N LEU A 7 -6.90 0.05 3.53
CA LEU A 7 -6.63 -1.35 3.23
C LEU A 7 -7.94 -2.15 3.39
N GLN A 8 -8.34 -2.84 2.33
CA GLN A 8 -9.51 -3.72 2.34
C GLN A 8 -9.07 -5.15 2.65
N ASP A 9 -8.02 -5.62 1.97
CA ASP A 9 -7.48 -6.96 2.14
C ASP A 9 -5.96 -6.96 1.92
N VAL A 10 -5.32 -8.03 2.39
CA VAL A 10 -3.88 -8.26 2.21
C VAL A 10 -3.67 -9.67 1.70
N TYR A 11 -2.97 -9.79 0.56
CA TYR A 11 -2.61 -11.07 -0.01
C TYR A 11 -1.11 -11.33 0.12
N LYS A 12 -0.73 -12.57 0.45
CA LYS A 12 0.66 -13.03 0.36
C LYS A 12 0.85 -13.78 -0.95
N ILE A 13 1.60 -13.19 -1.87
CA ILE A 13 1.93 -13.81 -3.16
C ILE A 13 3.34 -14.39 -3.03
N GLY A 14 3.45 -15.72 -3.11
CA GLY A 14 4.74 -16.41 -3.06
C GLY A 14 5.69 -15.89 -4.14
N GLY A 15 6.90 -15.49 -3.73
CA GLY A 15 7.92 -14.94 -4.62
C GLY A 15 7.82 -13.45 -4.94
N ILE A 16 6.71 -12.78 -4.64
CA ILE A 16 6.53 -11.31 -4.83
C ILE A 16 6.50 -10.58 -3.47
N GLY A 17 5.85 -11.18 -2.47
CA GLY A 17 5.73 -10.61 -1.13
C GLY A 17 4.29 -10.37 -0.72
N THR A 18 4.07 -9.33 0.10
CA THR A 18 2.76 -8.98 0.63
C THR A 18 2.15 -7.86 -0.21
N VAL A 19 1.00 -8.11 -0.83
CA VAL A 19 0.30 -7.18 -1.71
C VAL A 19 -0.95 -6.64 -1.00
N PRO A 20 -0.97 -5.35 -0.63
CA PRO A 20 -2.14 -4.70 -0.07
C PRO A 20 -3.15 -4.34 -1.16
N VAL A 21 -4.44 -4.55 -0.90
CA VAL A 21 -5.55 -4.17 -1.77
C VAL A 21 -6.40 -3.12 -1.07
N GLY A 22 -6.69 -2.03 -1.76
CA GLY A 22 -7.42 -0.91 -1.18
C GLY A 22 -7.88 0.09 -2.23
N ARG A 23 -8.73 1.03 -1.81
CA ARG A 23 -9.19 2.14 -2.64
C ARG A 23 -8.42 3.41 -2.30
N VAL A 24 -7.85 4.08 -3.29
CA VAL A 24 -7.25 5.41 -3.08
C VAL A 24 -8.37 6.42 -2.82
N GLU A 25 -8.44 6.97 -1.63
CA GLU A 25 -9.43 8.00 -1.27
C GLU A 25 -8.92 9.41 -1.56
N THR A 26 -7.63 9.65 -1.32
CA THR A 26 -7.00 10.95 -1.59
C THR A 26 -5.54 10.78 -2.00
N GLY A 27 -5.04 11.61 -2.91
CA GLY A 27 -3.65 11.57 -3.37
C GLY A 27 -3.49 10.83 -4.71
N ILE A 28 -2.25 10.62 -5.13
CA ILE A 28 -1.90 9.91 -6.38
C ILE A 28 -0.87 8.85 -6.03
N LEU A 29 -1.13 7.59 -6.42
CA LEU A 29 -0.16 6.50 -6.35
C LEU A 29 0.55 6.40 -7.70
N LYS A 30 1.88 6.39 -7.71
CA LYS A 30 2.68 6.18 -8.93
C LYS A 30 3.64 5.00 -8.72
N PRO A 31 4.03 4.29 -9.80
CA PRO A 31 5.09 3.28 -9.71
C PRO A 31 6.38 3.86 -9.11
N ASN A 32 7.14 3.03 -8.38
CA ASN A 32 8.38 3.38 -7.68
C ASN A 32 8.21 4.41 -6.55
N MET A 33 7.00 4.55 -6.00
CA MET A 33 6.79 5.37 -4.81
C MET A 33 6.90 4.52 -3.56
N VAL A 34 7.84 4.87 -2.69
CA VAL A 34 7.95 4.29 -1.36
C VAL A 34 6.71 4.65 -0.54
N VAL A 35 5.90 3.65 -0.23
CA VAL A 35 4.68 3.78 0.58
C VAL A 35 4.88 3.09 1.92
N THR A 36 4.39 3.71 2.99
CA THR A 36 4.43 3.13 4.34
C THR A 36 3.01 2.86 4.82
N PHE A 37 2.73 1.60 5.14
CA PHE A 37 1.43 1.15 5.61
C PHE A 37 1.39 1.11 7.13
N ALA A 38 0.47 1.87 7.73
CA ALA A 38 0.15 1.82 9.14
C ALA A 38 -0.88 0.72 9.44
N PRO A 39 -0.92 0.15 10.66
CA PRO A 39 -0.13 0.47 11.85
C PRO A 39 1.23 -0.26 11.95
N ALA A 40 1.47 -1.26 11.10
CA ALA A 40 2.68 -2.08 11.16
C ALA A 40 3.95 -1.37 10.66
N ASN A 41 3.83 -0.12 10.16
CA ASN A 41 4.90 0.67 9.54
C ASN A 41 5.69 -0.12 8.48
N VAL A 42 4.98 -0.92 7.68
CA VAL A 42 5.60 -1.70 6.60
C VAL A 42 5.83 -0.77 5.43
N THR A 43 7.10 -0.64 5.01
CA THR A 43 7.50 0.19 3.88
C THR A 43 7.75 -0.70 2.65
N THR A 44 7.09 -0.39 1.54
CA THR A 44 7.28 -1.09 0.25
C THR A 44 7.45 -0.08 -0.88
N GLU A 45 8.10 -0.51 -1.97
CA GLU A 45 8.27 0.26 -3.21
C GLU A 45 7.09 0.12 -4.18
#